data_AF-A0A9D5P886-F1
#
_entry.id   AF-A0A9D5P886-F1
#
_cell.length_a   1.000
_cell.length_b   1.000
_cell.length_c   1.000
_cell.angle_alpha   90.00
_cell.angle_beta   90.00
_cell.angle_gamma   90.00
#
_symmetry.space_group_name_H-M   'P 1'
#
loop_
_entity.id
_entity.type
_entity.pdbx_description
1 polymer ?
#
loop_
_entity_poly.entity_id
_entity_poly.type
_entity_poly.pdbx_seq_one_letter_code
_entity_poly.pdbx_strand_id
1 'polypeptide(L)'
;MAEKKISIRKRLGLELARKIRKDTAPVLRTLFWECTLRCNAACRHCGSDCKATANSKDMPAEDFLKVIDRLTPHVDTHKTFIIFTGGEALVRPDIDYVGTELNKREYPWGIVSNGYLLNEERLKRLKAAGMHSITISLDGFEEAHDWMRRIPNGFKHAVEAIKLLVADKDLIYDVVTCANQKNYDSLAEFRDFLISIGVKAWRIFTVFPVGRAADNPELQLNDRQFTDLMKFIADTRKEGKIKVSYGCEGFLGGYETEVRDTFYQCNAGKHVGSILADGSISACPSIRANYNQGNIYTDDFWDVWTNRYQVFRDRSWMKKDECGDCKMFRYCEGNGFHLRDENGKLLFCHYHRLID
;
A
#
# COMPACT_ATOMS: atom_id res chain seq x y z
N MET A 1 -10.38 -27.36 -3.82
CA MET A 1 -9.15 -27.45 -4.64
C MET A 1 -8.04 -28.01 -3.75
N ALA A 2 -7.03 -28.70 -4.26
CA ALA A 2 -5.99 -29.28 -3.39
C ALA A 2 -5.10 -28.18 -2.78
N GLU A 3 -4.98 -28.18 -1.45
CA GLU A 3 -4.12 -27.28 -0.66
C GLU A 3 -2.68 -27.25 -1.21
N LYS A 4 -2.15 -26.05 -1.50
CA LYS A 4 -0.74 -25.90 -1.86
C LYS A 4 0.14 -25.94 -0.60
N LYS A 5 0.64 -27.12 -0.27
CA LYS A 5 1.49 -27.34 0.92
C LYS A 5 2.81 -26.55 0.86
N ILE A 6 3.24 -26.05 2.02
CA ILE A 6 4.55 -25.42 2.18
C ILE A 6 5.66 -26.49 2.08
N SER A 7 6.45 -26.42 1.02
CA SER A 7 7.59 -27.34 0.79
C SER A 7 8.67 -27.19 1.86
N ILE A 8 9.52 -28.23 2.02
CA ILE A 8 10.63 -28.22 2.99
C ILE A 8 11.55 -27.01 2.75
N ARG A 9 11.91 -26.73 1.49
CA ARG A 9 12.73 -25.57 1.12
C ARG A 9 12.09 -24.25 1.56
N LYS A 10 10.78 -24.08 1.37
CA LYS A 10 10.08 -22.87 1.82
C LYS A 10 10.01 -22.78 3.34
N ARG A 11 9.80 -23.89 4.04
CA ARG A 11 9.85 -23.90 5.52
C ARG A 11 11.20 -23.46 6.07
N LEU A 12 12.30 -23.94 5.47
CA LEU A 12 13.65 -23.48 5.83
C LEU A 12 13.83 -21.98 5.58
N GLY A 13 13.36 -21.48 4.43
CA GLY A 13 13.36 -20.05 4.13
C GLY A 13 12.55 -19.21 5.10
N LEU A 14 11.35 -19.67 5.47
CA LEU A 14 10.48 -19.03 6.47
C LEU A 14 11.13 -19.01 7.86
N GLU A 15 11.81 -20.07 8.27
CA GLU A 15 12.56 -20.10 9.52
C GLU A 15 13.74 -19.12 9.53
N LEU A 16 14.49 -19.06 8.44
CA LEU A 16 15.58 -18.09 8.30
C LEU A 16 15.05 -16.66 8.35
N ALA A 17 14.01 -16.35 7.57
CA ALA A 17 13.36 -15.05 7.57
C ALA A 17 12.86 -14.67 8.97
N ARG A 18 12.22 -15.61 9.69
CA ARG A 18 11.77 -15.40 11.07
C ARG A 18 12.91 -15.05 12.02
N LYS A 19 14.06 -15.75 11.94
CA LYS A 19 15.24 -15.46 12.77
C LYS A 19 15.80 -14.07 12.45
N ILE A 20 16.02 -13.78 11.17
CA ILE A 20 16.50 -12.45 10.71
C ILE A 20 15.60 -11.34 11.25
N ARG A 21 14.27 -11.48 11.11
CA ARG A 21 13.31 -10.50 11.61
C ARG A 21 13.39 -10.28 13.12
N LYS A 22 13.60 -11.35 13.89
CA LYS A 22 13.67 -11.27 15.35
C LYS A 22 14.92 -10.51 15.79
N ASP A 23 16.02 -10.65 15.07
CA ASP A 23 17.31 -10.05 15.41
C ASP A 23 17.50 -8.66 14.77
N THR A 24 16.58 -8.23 13.91
CA THR A 24 16.63 -6.92 13.23
C THR A 24 15.88 -5.87 14.04
N ALA A 25 16.59 -4.83 14.47
CA ALA A 25 15.96 -3.67 15.11
C ALA A 25 15.01 -2.94 14.14
N PRO A 26 13.90 -2.33 14.65
CA PRO A 26 13.07 -1.44 13.85
C PRO A 26 13.90 -0.28 13.30
N VAL A 27 13.78 -0.04 11.99
CA VAL A 27 14.45 1.07 11.29
C VAL A 27 13.42 1.69 10.37
N LEU A 28 13.13 2.97 10.52
CA LEU A 28 12.20 3.67 9.63
C LEU A 28 12.81 3.72 8.22
N ARG A 29 12.13 3.10 7.25
CA ARG A 29 12.53 3.09 5.84
C ARG A 29 11.51 3.78 4.95
N THR A 30 10.26 3.88 5.40
CA THR A 30 9.21 4.54 4.65
C THR A 30 8.33 5.33 5.60
N LEU A 31 8.12 6.61 5.27
CA LEU A 31 7.17 7.47 5.96
C LEU A 31 6.08 7.88 4.95
N PHE A 32 4.85 7.48 5.23
CA PHE A 32 3.71 7.97 4.47
C PHE A 32 3.24 9.31 5.02
N TRP A 33 2.88 10.22 4.12
CA TRP A 33 2.14 11.42 4.45
C TRP A 33 0.79 11.37 3.76
N GLU A 34 -0.28 11.16 4.53
CA GLU A 34 -1.65 11.34 4.04
C GLU A 34 -1.90 12.85 3.97
N CYS A 35 -1.50 13.47 2.87
CA CYS A 35 -1.39 14.93 2.81
C CYS A 35 -2.74 15.64 2.73
N THR A 36 -3.82 14.93 2.42
CA THR A 36 -5.17 15.50 2.34
C THR A 36 -6.22 14.40 2.40
N LEU A 37 -7.43 14.72 2.87
CA LEU A 37 -8.62 13.85 2.70
C LEU A 37 -9.48 14.25 1.49
N ARG A 38 -9.09 15.30 0.75
CA ARG A 38 -9.76 15.71 -0.47
C ARG A 38 -9.42 14.74 -1.60
N CYS A 39 -10.43 14.37 -2.39
CA CYS A 39 -10.25 13.52 -3.56
C CYS A 39 -11.23 13.92 -4.67
N ASN A 40 -10.75 13.99 -5.91
CA ASN A 40 -11.58 14.20 -7.09
C ASN A 40 -12.37 12.95 -7.52
N ALA A 41 -12.12 11.81 -6.86
CA ALA A 41 -12.82 10.56 -7.08
C ALA A 41 -13.63 10.16 -5.84
N ALA A 42 -14.62 9.29 -6.02
CA ALA A 42 -15.42 8.74 -4.95
C ALA A 42 -15.30 7.22 -4.88
N CYS A 43 -14.11 6.62 -5.00
CA CYS A 43 -13.94 5.17 -5.20
C CYS A 43 -14.78 4.28 -4.26
N ARG A 44 -15.40 3.21 -4.79
CA ARG A 44 -16.23 2.26 -4.03
C ARG A 44 -15.45 1.56 -2.91
N HIS A 45 -14.14 1.38 -3.09
CA HIS A 45 -13.26 0.69 -2.15
C HIS A 45 -12.47 1.62 -1.20
N CYS A 46 -12.78 2.92 -1.16
CA CYS A 46 -11.97 3.88 -0.41
C CYS A 46 -12.07 3.61 1.10
N GLY A 47 -10.92 3.29 1.71
CA GLY A 47 -10.82 2.99 3.15
C GLY A 47 -11.03 4.23 4.03
N SER A 48 -10.53 5.39 3.61
CA SER A 48 -10.66 6.66 4.36
C SER A 48 -11.96 7.43 4.07
N ASP A 49 -12.88 6.87 3.26
CA ASP A 49 -14.11 7.54 2.79
C ASP A 49 -13.88 8.99 2.29
N CYS A 50 -12.79 9.22 1.56
CA CYS A 50 -12.41 10.55 1.09
C CYS A 50 -13.50 11.17 0.20
N LYS A 51 -13.59 12.52 0.25
CA LYS A 51 -14.64 13.33 -0.39
C LYS A 51 -14.02 14.47 -1.18
N ALA A 52 -14.76 15.01 -2.15
CA ALA A 52 -14.32 16.18 -2.94
C ALA A 52 -14.07 17.41 -2.04
N THR A 53 -14.93 17.60 -1.05
CA THR A 53 -14.74 18.53 0.06
C THR A 53 -14.54 17.73 1.33
N ALA A 54 -13.38 17.90 1.97
CA ALA A 54 -13.13 17.35 3.29
C ALA A 54 -13.62 18.34 4.35
N ASN A 55 -14.21 17.83 5.43
CA ASN A 55 -14.61 18.65 6.57
C ASN A 55 -13.40 19.11 7.41
N SER A 56 -12.28 18.39 7.33
CA SER A 56 -11.01 18.77 7.94
C SER A 56 -10.18 19.64 6.99
N LYS A 57 -9.54 20.67 7.55
CA LYS A 57 -8.51 21.42 6.82
C LYS A 57 -7.28 20.54 6.64
N ASP A 58 -6.63 20.66 5.49
CA ASP A 58 -5.35 20.01 5.25
C ASP A 58 -4.31 20.57 6.25
N MET A 59 -3.52 19.66 6.84
CA MET A 59 -2.33 20.04 7.60
C MET A 59 -1.44 20.98 6.76
N PRO A 60 -0.99 22.13 7.30
CA PRO A 60 -0.05 23.01 6.61
C PRO A 60 1.24 22.27 6.20
N ALA A 61 1.77 22.56 5.01
CA ALA A 61 3.03 21.97 4.54
C ALA A 61 4.18 22.18 5.54
N GLU A 62 4.25 23.36 6.14
CA GLU A 62 5.27 23.72 7.13
C GLU A 62 5.24 22.83 8.37
N ASP A 63 4.07 22.34 8.78
CA ASP A 63 3.98 21.48 9.95
C ASP A 63 4.51 20.08 9.65
N PHE A 64 4.28 19.56 8.45
CA PHE A 64 4.92 18.32 8.00
C PHE A 64 6.44 18.49 7.85
N LEU A 65 6.91 19.60 7.25
CA LEU A 65 8.34 19.86 7.08
C LEU A 65 9.08 20.00 8.42
N LYS A 66 8.46 20.61 9.44
CA LYS A 66 9.02 20.62 10.81
C LYS A 66 9.22 19.20 11.36
N VAL A 67 8.31 18.27 11.06
CA VAL A 67 8.47 16.87 11.49
C VAL A 67 9.65 16.23 10.76
N ILE A 68 9.82 16.49 9.46
CA ILE A 68 10.97 16.02 8.69
C ILE A 68 12.29 16.58 9.26
N ASP A 69 12.33 17.87 9.59
CA ASP A 69 13.51 18.50 10.18
C ASP A 69 13.90 17.85 11.51
N ARG A 70 12.92 17.50 12.36
CA ARG A 70 13.17 16.79 13.62
C ARG A 70 13.55 15.32 13.42
N LEU A 71 13.05 14.69 12.36
CA LEU A 71 13.38 13.30 12.02
C LEU A 71 14.80 13.16 11.45
N THR A 72 15.27 14.16 10.71
CA THR A 72 16.52 14.12 9.92
C THR A 72 17.75 13.68 10.72
N PRO A 73 18.01 14.15 11.95
CA PRO A 73 19.17 13.71 12.74
C PRO A 73 19.16 12.24 13.14
N HIS A 74 18.03 11.54 12.99
CA HIS A 74 17.81 10.19 13.52
C HIS A 74 17.76 9.11 12.45
N VAL A 75 17.77 9.48 11.17
CA VAL A 75 17.63 8.54 10.05
C VAL A 75 18.67 8.78 8.97
N ASP A 76 18.93 7.74 8.17
CA ASP A 76 19.64 7.88 6.91
C ASP A 76 18.63 8.40 5.86
N THR A 77 18.76 9.68 5.48
CA THR A 77 17.83 10.38 4.57
C THR A 77 17.73 9.67 3.23
N HIS A 78 18.86 9.27 2.65
CA HIS A 78 18.92 8.55 1.37
C HIS A 78 18.28 7.15 1.42
N LYS A 79 18.09 6.57 2.60
CA LYS A 79 17.44 5.25 2.80
C LYS A 79 16.04 5.35 3.40
N THR A 80 15.52 6.56 3.57
CA THR A 80 14.19 6.82 4.13
C THR A 80 13.30 7.41 3.04
N PHE A 81 12.37 6.61 2.53
CA PHE A 81 11.51 7.02 1.42
C PHE A 81 10.23 7.70 1.92
N ILE A 82 9.93 8.89 1.41
CA ILE A 82 8.70 9.63 1.77
C ILE A 82 7.64 9.41 0.68
N ILE A 83 6.46 8.95 1.06
CA ILE A 83 5.36 8.70 0.11
C ILE A 83 4.20 9.63 0.40
N PHE A 84 3.86 10.46 -0.58
CA PHE A 84 2.64 11.25 -0.53
C PHE A 84 1.45 10.40 -0.97
N THR A 85 0.46 10.35 -0.09
CA THR A 85 -0.83 9.71 -0.32
C THR A 85 -1.94 10.66 0.17
N GLY A 86 -3.15 10.17 0.37
CA GLY A 86 -4.31 10.98 0.74
C GLY A 86 -5.60 10.41 0.19
N GLY A 87 -6.61 11.27 0.12
CA GLY A 87 -7.63 11.15 -0.92
C GLY A 87 -6.97 11.12 -2.29
N GLU A 88 -6.59 12.27 -2.83
CA GLU A 88 -5.74 12.36 -4.02
C GLU A 88 -4.66 13.42 -3.80
N ALA A 89 -3.39 13.02 -3.74
CA ALA A 89 -2.29 13.95 -3.48
C ALA A 89 -2.23 15.09 -4.52
N LEU A 90 -2.53 14.79 -5.79
CA LEU A 90 -2.47 15.79 -6.87
C LEU A 90 -3.53 16.90 -6.79
N VAL A 91 -4.54 16.80 -5.91
CA VAL A 91 -5.49 17.91 -5.66
C VAL A 91 -4.92 18.97 -4.71
N ARG A 92 -3.84 18.64 -4.00
CA ARG A 92 -3.21 19.54 -3.02
C ARG A 92 -2.22 20.46 -3.76
N PRO A 93 -2.33 21.80 -3.62
CA PRO A 93 -1.62 22.74 -4.50
C PRO A 93 -0.12 22.89 -4.20
N ASP A 94 0.30 22.60 -2.97
CA ASP A 94 1.65 22.80 -2.43
C ASP A 94 2.51 21.52 -2.44
N ILE A 95 2.07 20.42 -3.06
CA ILE A 95 2.85 19.17 -3.10
C ILE A 95 4.21 19.31 -3.79
N ASP A 96 4.31 20.16 -4.83
CA ASP A 96 5.56 20.40 -5.55
C ASP A 96 6.57 21.14 -4.65
N TYR A 97 6.07 22.05 -3.79
CA TYR A 97 6.87 22.76 -2.81
C TYR A 97 7.41 21.80 -1.75
N VAL A 98 6.55 20.97 -1.16
CA VAL A 98 7.00 19.98 -0.16
C VAL A 98 7.99 18.99 -0.76
N GLY A 99 7.75 18.51 -1.99
CA GLY A 99 8.69 17.65 -2.71
C GLY A 99 10.06 18.30 -2.90
N THR A 100 10.08 19.58 -3.29
CA THR A 100 11.33 20.35 -3.43
C THR A 100 12.08 20.45 -2.09
N GLU A 101 11.36 20.70 -1.01
CA GLU A 101 11.93 20.79 0.33
C GLU A 101 12.46 19.44 0.85
N LEU A 102 11.80 18.33 0.53
CA LEU A 102 12.32 16.99 0.81
C LEU A 102 13.58 16.68 0.00
N ASN A 103 13.61 17.05 -1.27
CA ASN A 103 14.77 16.81 -2.14
C ASN A 103 16.00 17.60 -1.66
N LYS A 104 15.83 18.84 -1.18
CA LYS A 104 16.90 19.62 -0.53
C LYS A 104 17.46 18.96 0.73
N ARG A 105 16.63 18.17 1.42
CA ARG A 105 16.98 17.37 2.60
C ARG A 105 17.43 15.94 2.25
N GLU A 106 17.61 15.67 0.95
CA GLU A 106 18.12 14.41 0.41
C GLU A 106 17.21 13.19 0.64
N TYR A 107 15.94 13.43 0.97
CA TYR A 107 14.94 12.38 1.05
C TYR A 107 14.44 12.01 -0.34
N PRO A 108 14.56 10.74 -0.77
CA PRO A 108 13.83 10.28 -1.95
C PRO A 108 12.33 10.29 -1.64
N TRP A 109 11.52 10.74 -2.60
CA TRP A 109 10.08 10.81 -2.41
C TRP A 109 9.28 10.41 -3.65
N GLY A 110 8.02 10.05 -3.43
CA GLY A 110 7.10 9.66 -4.49
C GLY A 110 5.63 9.81 -4.12
N ILE A 111 4.74 9.51 -5.07
CA ILE A 111 3.29 9.71 -4.94
C ILE A 111 2.52 8.43 -5.26
N VAL A 112 1.41 8.18 -4.56
CA VAL A 112 0.34 7.29 -5.02
C VAL A 112 -0.82 8.16 -5.54
N SER A 113 -1.23 7.95 -6.80
CA SER A 113 -2.25 8.77 -7.46
C SER A 113 -3.24 7.93 -8.27
N ASN A 114 -4.45 8.47 -8.46
CA ASN A 114 -5.42 7.99 -9.44
C ASN A 114 -5.07 8.37 -10.89
N GLY A 115 -4.04 9.19 -11.09
CA GLY A 115 -3.55 9.60 -12.42
C GLY A 115 -4.39 10.66 -13.11
N TYR A 116 -5.57 11.01 -12.60
CA TYR A 116 -6.53 11.88 -13.28
C TYR A 116 -5.97 13.28 -13.59
N LEU A 117 -5.21 13.83 -12.64
CA LEU A 117 -4.62 15.16 -12.73
C LEU A 117 -3.17 15.15 -13.23
N LEU A 118 -2.66 13.99 -13.66
CA LEU A 118 -1.29 13.85 -14.14
C LEU A 118 -1.22 14.05 -15.66
N ASN A 119 -0.97 15.29 -16.06
CA ASN A 119 -0.62 15.64 -17.45
C ASN A 119 0.89 15.92 -17.59
N GLU A 120 1.35 16.23 -18.80
CA GLU A 120 2.77 16.46 -19.09
C GLU A 120 3.36 17.62 -18.26
N GLU A 121 2.65 18.73 -18.13
CA GLU A 121 3.11 19.89 -17.33
C GLU A 121 3.21 19.55 -15.85
N ARG A 122 2.21 18.85 -15.30
CA ARG A 122 2.22 18.41 -13.91
C ARG A 122 3.35 17.42 -13.65
N LEU A 123 3.58 16.47 -14.56
CA LEU A 123 4.70 15.53 -14.47
C LEU A 123 6.05 16.27 -14.48
N LYS A 124 6.25 17.22 -15.40
CA LYS A 124 7.46 18.05 -15.44
C LYS A 124 7.71 18.79 -14.12
N ARG A 125 6.67 19.39 -13.53
CA ARG A 125 6.76 20.07 -12.23
C ARG A 125 7.14 19.12 -11.10
N LEU A 126 6.51 17.95 -11.03
CA LEU A 126 6.82 16.94 -10.01
C LEU A 126 8.25 16.41 -10.14
N LYS A 127 8.72 16.17 -11.36
CA LYS A 127 10.13 15.79 -11.62
C LYS A 127 11.10 16.90 -11.21
N ALA A 128 10.80 18.16 -11.55
CA ALA A 128 11.62 19.30 -11.13
C ALA A 128 11.67 19.47 -9.61
N ALA A 129 10.60 19.08 -8.90
CA ALA A 129 10.56 19.00 -7.44
C ALA A 129 11.29 17.78 -6.85
N GLY A 130 11.93 16.93 -7.68
CA GLY A 130 12.69 15.77 -7.23
C GLY A 130 11.86 14.51 -6.99
N MET A 131 10.69 14.37 -7.60
CA MET A 131 9.92 13.12 -7.51
C MET A 131 10.71 11.97 -8.15
N HIS A 132 10.91 10.89 -7.40
CA HIS A 132 11.65 9.71 -7.86
C HIS A 132 10.73 8.55 -8.26
N SER A 133 9.53 8.49 -7.68
CA SER A 133 8.61 7.39 -7.94
C SER A 133 7.14 7.79 -7.91
N ILE A 134 6.32 7.07 -8.69
CA ILE A 134 4.88 7.25 -8.72
C ILE A 134 4.15 5.92 -8.95
N THR A 135 3.08 5.67 -8.20
CA THR A 135 2.16 4.56 -8.42
C THR A 135 0.86 5.09 -9.01
N ILE A 136 0.41 4.52 -10.13
CA ILE A 136 -0.89 4.83 -10.74
C ILE A 136 -1.89 3.70 -10.48
N SER A 137 -3.04 4.10 -9.95
CA SER A 137 -4.19 3.23 -9.76
C SER A 137 -4.92 2.95 -11.08
N LEU A 138 -5.05 1.68 -11.49
CA LEU A 138 -5.83 1.24 -12.64
C LEU A 138 -6.45 -0.14 -12.35
N ASP A 139 -7.77 -0.27 -12.43
CA ASP A 139 -8.51 -1.44 -11.86
C ASP A 139 -9.18 -2.31 -12.91
N GLY A 140 -8.56 -2.45 -14.08
CA GLY A 140 -9.12 -3.15 -15.23
C GLY A 140 -9.45 -2.20 -16.37
N PHE A 141 -10.21 -2.71 -17.33
CA PHE A 141 -10.71 -1.92 -18.46
C PHE A 141 -11.72 -0.86 -18.02
N GLU A 142 -12.07 0.03 -18.96
CA GLU A 142 -12.84 1.26 -18.72
C GLU A 142 -14.08 1.05 -17.85
N GLU A 143 -14.94 0.08 -18.19
CA GLU A 143 -16.17 -0.19 -17.43
C GLU A 143 -15.86 -0.53 -15.97
N ALA A 144 -14.93 -1.45 -15.72
CA ALA A 144 -14.58 -1.91 -14.38
C ALA A 144 -13.87 -0.81 -13.57
N HIS A 145 -12.96 -0.07 -14.20
CA HIS A 145 -12.21 0.98 -13.54
C HIS A 145 -13.07 2.20 -13.20
N ASP A 146 -13.89 2.68 -14.14
CA ASP A 146 -14.75 3.85 -13.90
C ASP A 146 -15.88 3.50 -12.92
N TRP A 147 -16.40 2.26 -12.97
CA TRP A 147 -17.26 1.74 -11.92
C TRP A 147 -16.53 1.74 -10.57
N MET A 148 -15.29 1.27 -10.48
CA MET A 148 -14.57 1.22 -9.21
C MET A 148 -14.29 2.62 -8.65
N ARG A 149 -13.77 3.53 -9.48
CA ARG A 149 -13.25 4.84 -9.06
C ARG A 149 -14.32 5.92 -8.94
N ARG A 150 -15.48 5.76 -9.59
CA ARG A 150 -16.56 6.77 -9.61
C ARG A 150 -16.03 8.16 -9.97
N ILE A 151 -15.26 8.22 -11.05
CA ILE A 151 -14.75 9.46 -11.65
C ILE A 151 -14.93 9.38 -13.17
N PRO A 152 -15.54 10.39 -13.82
CA PRO A 152 -15.81 10.33 -15.26
C PRO A 152 -14.53 10.25 -16.09
N ASN A 153 -14.45 9.29 -17.02
CA ASN A 153 -13.28 9.03 -17.87
C ASN A 153 -12.01 8.67 -17.08
N GLY A 154 -12.16 8.09 -15.88
CA GLY A 154 -11.04 7.75 -15.00
C GLY A 154 -10.00 6.89 -15.69
N PHE A 155 -10.46 5.87 -16.41
CA PHE A 155 -9.62 4.94 -17.14
C PHE A 155 -8.78 5.64 -18.19
N LYS A 156 -9.40 6.51 -18.99
CA LYS A 156 -8.71 7.27 -20.03
C LYS A 156 -7.58 8.11 -19.43
N HIS A 157 -7.87 8.88 -18.38
CA HIS A 157 -6.85 9.72 -17.75
C HIS A 157 -5.74 8.89 -17.09
N ALA A 158 -6.07 7.79 -16.42
CA ALA A 158 -5.08 6.90 -15.82
C ALA A 158 -4.17 6.26 -16.88
N VAL A 159 -4.72 5.84 -18.03
CA VAL A 159 -3.94 5.29 -19.16
C VAL A 159 -3.06 6.37 -19.80
N GLU A 160 -3.56 7.59 -19.96
CA GLU A 160 -2.75 8.73 -20.45
C GLU A 160 -1.58 9.03 -19.49
N ALA A 161 -1.85 9.08 -18.19
CA ALA A 161 -0.83 9.22 -17.15
C ALA A 161 0.23 8.10 -17.24
N ILE A 162 -0.20 6.84 -17.38
CA ILE A 162 0.71 5.69 -17.53
C ILE A 162 1.57 5.83 -18.79
N LYS A 163 1.01 6.27 -19.92
CA LYS A 163 1.79 6.48 -21.17
C LYS A 163 2.89 7.53 -21.00
N LEU A 164 2.61 8.61 -20.26
CA LEU A 164 3.63 9.61 -19.91
C LEU A 164 4.77 8.97 -19.09
N LEU A 165 4.44 8.11 -18.12
CA LEU A 165 5.41 7.43 -17.28
C LEU A 165 6.21 6.35 -18.02
N VAL A 166 5.58 5.63 -18.96
CA VAL A 166 6.25 4.66 -19.83
C VAL A 166 7.30 5.33 -20.71
N ALA A 167 7.02 6.55 -21.19
CA ALA A 167 7.95 7.34 -21.99
C ALA A 167 9.12 7.90 -21.15
N ASP A 168 8.96 7.99 -19.84
CA ASP A 168 9.96 8.49 -18.92
C ASP A 168 10.93 7.38 -18.48
N LYS A 169 12.23 7.61 -18.67
CA LYS A 169 13.28 6.61 -18.36
C LYS A 169 13.87 6.77 -16.96
N ASP A 170 13.62 7.91 -16.31
CA ASP A 170 14.26 8.28 -15.05
C ASP A 170 13.36 8.01 -13.84
N LEU A 171 12.05 7.84 -14.06
CA LEU A 171 11.08 7.59 -13.01
C LEU A 171 10.84 6.10 -12.76
N ILE A 172 10.80 5.75 -11.48
CA ILE A 172 10.32 4.44 -11.04
C ILE A 172 8.80 4.50 -10.91
N TYR A 173 8.07 3.74 -11.71
CA TYR A 173 6.62 3.66 -11.58
C TYR A 173 6.11 2.23 -11.55
N ASP A 174 4.92 2.07 -10.99
CA ASP A 174 4.13 0.85 -11.13
C ASP A 174 2.63 1.15 -11.25
N VAL A 175 1.91 0.17 -11.80
CA VAL A 175 0.46 0.18 -11.84
C VAL A 175 -0.07 -0.66 -10.68
N VAL A 176 -1.06 -0.15 -9.97
CA VAL A 176 -1.75 -0.88 -8.91
C VAL A 176 -3.20 -1.16 -9.29
N THR A 177 -3.61 -2.41 -9.12
CA THR A 177 -4.98 -2.90 -9.36
C THR A 177 -5.56 -3.50 -8.09
N CYS A 178 -6.76 -3.06 -7.71
CA CYS A 178 -7.58 -3.72 -6.70
C CYS A 178 -8.47 -4.77 -7.37
N ALA A 179 -8.07 -6.04 -7.28
CA ALA A 179 -8.85 -7.18 -7.77
C ALA A 179 -10.16 -7.33 -7.00
N ASN A 180 -11.26 -7.45 -7.74
CA ASN A 180 -12.64 -7.55 -7.25
C ASN A 180 -13.48 -8.33 -8.28
N GLN A 181 -14.75 -8.61 -7.97
CA GLN A 181 -15.58 -9.46 -8.85
C GLN A 181 -15.80 -8.90 -10.25
N LYS A 182 -15.70 -7.57 -10.47
CA LYS A 182 -15.90 -6.98 -11.81
C LYS A 182 -14.70 -7.07 -12.73
N ASN A 183 -13.47 -7.08 -12.18
CA ASN A 183 -12.26 -7.11 -13.01
C ASN A 183 -11.55 -8.47 -13.00
N TYR A 184 -11.88 -9.34 -12.06
CA TYR A 184 -11.19 -10.62 -11.85
C TYR A 184 -11.14 -11.47 -13.13
N ASP A 185 -12.27 -11.62 -13.83
CA ASP A 185 -12.36 -12.48 -15.01
C ASP A 185 -11.56 -11.95 -16.22
N SER A 186 -11.23 -10.65 -16.24
CA SER A 186 -10.49 -10.01 -17.33
C SER A 186 -9.01 -9.75 -17.01
N LEU A 187 -8.50 -10.26 -15.88
CA LEU A 187 -7.12 -9.99 -15.45
C LEU A 187 -6.06 -10.47 -16.45
N ALA A 188 -6.33 -11.55 -17.19
CA ALA A 188 -5.40 -12.09 -18.18
C ALA A 188 -5.29 -11.17 -19.42
N GLU A 189 -6.43 -10.76 -19.97
CA GLU A 189 -6.50 -9.80 -21.07
C GLU A 189 -5.97 -8.43 -20.63
N PHE A 190 -6.26 -8.04 -19.40
CA PHE A 190 -5.80 -6.78 -18.84
C PHE A 190 -4.28 -6.77 -18.63
N ARG A 191 -3.67 -7.88 -18.22
CA ARG A 191 -2.20 -8.05 -18.21
C ARG A 191 -1.60 -7.79 -19.59
N ASP A 192 -2.18 -8.41 -20.62
CA ASP A 192 -1.68 -8.27 -22.00
C ASP A 192 -1.84 -6.82 -22.49
N PHE A 193 -2.94 -6.16 -22.10
CA PHE A 193 -3.11 -4.73 -22.32
C PHE A 193 -2.01 -3.89 -21.63
N LEU A 194 -1.75 -4.12 -20.33
CA LEU A 194 -0.68 -3.41 -19.60
C LEU A 194 0.69 -3.58 -20.26
N ILE A 195 1.02 -4.80 -20.70
CA ILE A 195 2.25 -5.09 -21.45
C ILE A 195 2.27 -4.30 -22.77
N SER A 196 1.17 -4.29 -23.51
CA SER A 196 1.10 -3.62 -24.83
C SER A 196 1.27 -2.11 -24.75
N ILE A 197 0.88 -1.47 -23.63
CA ILE A 197 1.12 -0.05 -23.38
C ILE A 197 2.48 0.23 -22.70
N GLY A 198 3.30 -0.80 -22.49
CA GLY A 198 4.69 -0.69 -22.01
C GLY A 198 4.89 -0.74 -20.50
N VAL A 199 3.87 -1.10 -19.71
CA VAL A 199 3.99 -1.23 -18.25
C VAL A 199 4.92 -2.37 -17.90
N LYS A 200 5.92 -2.08 -17.05
CA LYS A 200 6.92 -3.08 -16.61
C LYS A 200 6.65 -3.65 -15.22
N ALA A 201 6.00 -2.88 -14.35
CA ALA A 201 5.73 -3.27 -12.96
C ALA A 201 4.24 -3.13 -12.66
N TRP A 202 3.66 -4.22 -12.17
CA TRP A 202 2.24 -4.31 -11.83
C TRP A 202 2.07 -4.94 -10.46
N ARG A 203 1.21 -4.36 -9.64
CA ARG A 203 0.98 -4.81 -8.28
C ARG A 203 -0.51 -4.96 -8.03
N ILE A 204 -0.91 -6.15 -7.60
CA ILE A 204 -2.31 -6.50 -7.39
C ILE A 204 -2.59 -6.61 -5.91
N PHE A 205 -3.66 -5.95 -5.46
CA PHE A 205 -4.24 -6.07 -4.14
C PHE A 205 -5.65 -6.64 -4.22
N THR A 206 -6.17 -7.19 -3.14
CA THR A 206 -7.59 -7.39 -2.90
C THR A 206 -8.19 -6.19 -2.18
N VAL A 207 -9.51 -6.04 -2.26
CA VAL A 207 -10.19 -4.97 -1.53
C VAL A 207 -10.35 -5.36 -0.07
N PHE A 208 -9.82 -4.55 0.85
CA PHE A 208 -10.09 -4.73 2.28
C PHE A 208 -11.52 -4.29 2.62
N PRO A 209 -12.25 -5.03 3.49
CA PRO A 209 -13.60 -4.67 3.91
C PRO A 209 -13.55 -3.57 5.00
N VAL A 210 -13.15 -2.38 4.59
CA VAL A 210 -13.08 -1.18 5.45
C VAL A 210 -13.63 0.04 4.69
N GLY A 211 -14.01 1.09 5.43
CA GLY A 211 -14.57 2.30 4.85
C GLY A 211 -15.78 1.98 3.97
N ARG A 212 -15.80 2.48 2.73
CA ARG A 212 -16.90 2.24 1.79
C ARG A 212 -17.04 0.78 1.31
N ALA A 213 -16.03 -0.06 1.57
CA ALA A 213 -16.05 -1.48 1.22
C ALA A 213 -16.49 -2.42 2.35
N ALA A 214 -16.73 -1.90 3.57
CA ALA A 214 -17.00 -2.72 4.75
C ALA A 214 -18.11 -3.76 4.54
N ASP A 215 -19.21 -3.34 3.93
CA ASP A 215 -20.42 -4.16 3.75
C ASP A 215 -20.75 -4.43 2.27
N ASN A 216 -19.75 -4.36 1.38
CA ASN A 216 -19.97 -4.54 -0.06
C ASN A 216 -19.39 -5.87 -0.58
N PRO A 217 -20.20 -6.93 -0.71
CA PRO A 217 -19.73 -8.24 -1.15
C PRO A 217 -19.27 -8.25 -2.61
N GLU A 218 -19.76 -7.35 -3.48
CA GLU A 218 -19.33 -7.28 -4.89
C GLU A 218 -17.85 -6.87 -5.03
N LEU A 219 -17.28 -6.23 -4.00
CA LEU A 219 -15.87 -5.86 -3.98
C LEU A 219 -14.97 -7.02 -3.51
N GLN A 220 -15.53 -8.07 -2.94
CA GLN A 220 -14.80 -9.16 -2.32
C GLN A 220 -14.70 -10.36 -3.26
N LEU A 221 -13.50 -10.87 -3.47
CA LEU A 221 -13.31 -12.19 -4.09
C LEU A 221 -13.72 -13.27 -3.09
N ASN A 222 -14.32 -14.37 -3.57
CA ASN A 222 -14.46 -15.59 -2.77
C ASN A 222 -13.13 -16.38 -2.71
N ASP A 223 -13.07 -17.46 -1.93
CA ASP A 223 -11.81 -18.20 -1.68
C ASP A 223 -11.29 -18.94 -2.92
N ARG A 224 -12.19 -19.42 -3.77
CA ARG A 224 -11.82 -19.98 -5.08
C ARG A 224 -11.15 -18.90 -5.95
N GLN A 225 -11.81 -17.75 -6.10
CA GLN A 225 -11.28 -16.62 -6.88
C GLN A 225 -9.96 -16.10 -6.30
N PHE A 226 -9.82 -16.06 -4.98
CA PHE A 226 -8.59 -15.66 -4.32
C PHE A 226 -7.44 -16.64 -4.60
N THR A 227 -7.71 -17.94 -4.51
CA THR A 227 -6.75 -18.99 -4.87
C THR A 227 -6.35 -18.91 -6.34
N ASP A 228 -7.32 -18.71 -7.23
CA ASP A 228 -7.08 -18.58 -8.67
C ASP A 228 -6.31 -17.29 -9.01
N LEU A 229 -6.54 -16.19 -8.29
CA LEU A 229 -5.71 -14.98 -8.37
C LEU A 229 -4.25 -15.28 -7.99
N MET A 230 -4.00 -16.06 -6.95
CA MET A 230 -2.63 -16.43 -6.56
C MET A 230 -1.95 -17.29 -7.64
N LYS A 231 -2.69 -18.20 -8.28
CA LYS A 231 -2.18 -18.98 -9.43
C LYS A 231 -1.86 -18.06 -10.61
N PHE A 232 -2.79 -17.18 -10.97
CA PHE A 232 -2.62 -16.21 -12.05
C PHE A 232 -1.34 -15.36 -11.86
N ILE A 233 -1.12 -14.82 -10.66
CA ILE A 233 0.08 -14.03 -10.37
C ILE A 233 1.34 -14.91 -10.47
N ALA A 234 1.32 -16.12 -9.91
CA ALA A 234 2.47 -17.03 -9.96
C ALA A 234 2.82 -17.44 -11.39
N ASP A 235 1.83 -17.73 -12.24
CA ASP A 235 2.04 -18.13 -13.63
C ASP A 235 2.49 -16.94 -14.48
N THR A 236 1.88 -15.77 -14.29
CA THR A 236 2.33 -14.54 -14.96
C THR A 236 3.79 -14.19 -14.62
N ARG A 237 4.22 -14.41 -13.37
CA ARG A 237 5.62 -14.21 -12.98
C ARG A 237 6.58 -15.17 -13.67
N LYS A 238 6.17 -16.42 -13.94
CA LYS A 238 6.99 -17.39 -14.69
C LYS A 238 7.16 -16.99 -16.15
N GLU A 239 6.16 -16.34 -16.75
CA GLU A 239 6.26 -15.83 -18.12
C GLU A 239 7.32 -14.72 -18.25
N GLY A 240 7.54 -13.93 -17.19
CA GLY A 240 8.61 -12.93 -17.14
C GLY A 240 8.40 -11.69 -18.03
N LYS A 241 7.24 -11.55 -18.67
CA LYS A 241 6.92 -10.42 -19.56
C LYS A 241 6.59 -9.12 -18.82
N ILE A 242 6.09 -9.24 -17.58
CA ILE A 242 5.78 -8.11 -16.69
C ILE A 242 6.15 -8.50 -15.26
N LYS A 243 6.73 -7.58 -14.49
CA LYS A 243 6.99 -7.78 -13.06
C LYS A 243 5.68 -7.61 -12.29
N VAL A 244 4.91 -8.69 -12.15
CA VAL A 244 3.71 -8.71 -11.32
C VAL A 244 4.01 -9.16 -9.88
N SER A 245 3.31 -8.59 -8.90
CA SER A 245 3.35 -9.04 -7.51
C SER A 245 2.02 -8.87 -6.79
N TYR A 246 1.76 -9.73 -5.82
CA TYR A 246 0.69 -9.53 -4.84
C TYR A 246 1.15 -8.59 -3.71
N GLY A 247 0.23 -7.73 -3.26
CA GLY A 247 0.47 -6.72 -2.25
C GLY A 247 0.86 -7.23 -0.86
N CYS A 248 1.10 -6.29 0.06
CA CYS A 248 1.55 -6.57 1.43
C CYS A 248 0.42 -6.98 2.39
N GLU A 249 -0.67 -7.54 1.87
CA GLU A 249 -1.93 -7.76 2.59
C GLU A 249 -1.82 -8.87 3.64
N GLY A 250 -1.18 -9.98 3.27
CA GLY A 250 -1.13 -11.11 4.19
C GLY A 250 -0.22 -12.26 3.86
N PHE A 251 -0.11 -13.18 4.82
CA PHE A 251 0.64 -14.43 4.69
C PHE A 251 -0.13 -15.43 3.82
N LEU A 252 0.55 -15.99 2.81
CA LEU A 252 -0.07 -16.86 1.79
C LEU A 252 0.46 -18.29 1.80
N GLY A 253 1.20 -18.69 2.85
CA GLY A 253 1.71 -20.04 3.02
C GLY A 253 2.46 -20.58 1.80
N GLY A 254 1.87 -21.54 1.09
CA GLY A 254 2.47 -22.20 -0.07
C GLY A 254 2.76 -21.27 -1.26
N TYR A 255 2.16 -20.09 -1.33
CA TYR A 255 2.39 -19.11 -2.40
C TYR A 255 3.45 -18.05 -2.06
N GLU A 256 3.99 -18.05 -0.84
CA GLU A 256 5.15 -17.22 -0.52
C GLU A 256 6.29 -17.48 -1.51
N THR A 257 7.00 -16.41 -1.85
CA THR A 257 8.06 -16.34 -2.89
C THR A 257 7.63 -16.67 -4.33
N GLU A 258 6.36 -17.03 -4.58
CA GLU A 258 5.85 -17.27 -5.93
C GLU A 258 5.03 -16.11 -6.47
N VAL A 259 4.26 -15.44 -5.62
CA VAL A 259 3.44 -14.28 -6.00
C VAL A 259 4.09 -12.95 -5.64
N ARG A 260 5.24 -12.98 -4.97
CA ARG A 260 6.05 -11.81 -4.58
C ARG A 260 7.49 -12.25 -4.34
N ASP A 261 8.43 -11.31 -4.29
CA ASP A 261 9.87 -11.62 -4.22
C ASP A 261 10.36 -12.01 -2.81
N THR A 262 9.58 -11.73 -1.76
CA THR A 262 9.96 -11.91 -0.36
C THR A 262 8.97 -12.77 0.41
N PHE A 263 9.38 -13.25 1.58
CA PHE A 263 8.43 -13.78 2.55
C PHE A 263 7.63 -12.64 3.17
N TYR A 264 6.34 -12.87 3.37
CA TYR A 264 5.44 -11.93 4.00
C TYR A 264 5.95 -11.46 5.37
N GLN A 265 5.86 -10.13 5.54
CA GLN A 265 5.97 -9.43 6.81
C GLN A 265 5.18 -8.14 6.68
N CYS A 266 4.32 -7.86 7.66
CA CYS A 266 3.75 -6.52 7.78
C CYS A 266 4.80 -5.57 8.35
N ASN A 267 5.10 -4.51 7.62
CA ASN A 267 6.14 -3.54 7.98
C ASN A 267 5.64 -2.38 8.85
N ALA A 268 4.33 -2.31 9.11
CA ALA A 268 3.73 -1.29 9.96
C ALA A 268 4.41 -1.27 11.34
N GLY A 269 4.98 -0.11 11.69
CA GLY A 269 5.67 0.15 12.95
C GLY A 269 7.04 -0.53 13.13
N LYS A 270 7.49 -1.30 12.13
CA LYS A 270 8.82 -1.91 12.06
C LYS A 270 9.73 -1.17 11.09
N HIS A 271 9.22 -0.92 9.88
CA HIS A 271 9.91 -0.16 8.83
C HIS A 271 9.06 0.92 8.16
N VAL A 272 7.76 0.94 8.46
CA VAL A 272 6.79 1.91 7.93
C VAL A 272 6.18 2.70 9.08
N GLY A 273 6.15 4.02 8.93
CA GLY A 273 5.35 4.94 9.73
C GLY A 273 4.48 5.82 8.83
N SER A 274 3.54 6.55 9.42
CA SER A 274 2.69 7.49 8.70
C SER A 274 2.29 8.68 9.54
N ILE A 275 2.17 9.84 8.88
CA ILE A 275 1.54 11.04 9.41
C ILE A 275 0.25 11.24 8.61
N LEU A 276 -0.89 11.24 9.32
CA LEU A 276 -2.21 11.35 8.72
C LEU A 276 -2.61 12.81 8.49
N ALA A 277 -3.67 13.05 7.74
CA ALA A 277 -4.08 14.39 7.31
C ALA A 277 -4.39 15.36 8.47
N ASP A 278 -4.77 14.81 9.63
CA ASP A 278 -5.11 15.54 10.86
C ASP A 278 -3.92 15.69 11.84
N GLY A 279 -2.72 15.24 11.46
CA GLY A 279 -1.55 15.24 12.34
C GLY A 279 -1.35 13.96 13.14
N SER A 280 -2.28 13.01 13.08
CA SER A 280 -2.14 11.75 13.79
C SER A 280 -0.91 10.96 13.32
N ILE A 281 -0.18 10.40 14.26
CA ILE A 281 0.98 9.55 14.03
C ILE A 281 0.53 8.09 14.08
N SER A 282 0.72 7.37 13.00
CA SER A 282 0.29 5.97 12.84
C SER A 282 1.38 5.11 12.19
N ALA A 283 1.14 3.80 12.12
CA ALA A 283 2.10 2.84 11.57
C ALA A 283 1.89 2.52 10.09
N CYS A 284 0.73 2.87 9.52
CA CYS A 284 0.39 2.74 8.11
C CYS A 284 -0.92 3.51 7.85
N PRO A 285 -1.12 4.17 6.69
CA PRO A 285 -2.36 4.91 6.40
C PRO A 285 -3.63 4.06 6.42
N SER A 286 -3.51 2.75 6.20
CA SER A 286 -4.66 1.82 6.18
C SER A 286 -5.01 1.25 7.55
N ILE A 287 -4.36 1.69 8.63
CA ILE A 287 -4.65 1.25 9.99
C ILE A 287 -5.70 2.18 10.62
N ARG A 288 -6.63 1.59 11.38
CA ARG A 288 -7.70 2.32 12.05
C ARG A 288 -7.18 3.33 13.07
N ALA A 289 -7.91 4.44 13.21
CA ALA A 289 -7.52 5.57 14.04
C ALA A 289 -7.32 5.23 15.53
N ASN A 290 -7.99 4.20 16.06
CA ASN A 290 -7.81 3.75 17.45
C ASN A 290 -6.41 3.17 17.74
N TYR A 291 -5.61 2.90 16.71
CA TYR A 291 -4.20 2.50 16.84
C TYR A 291 -3.23 3.65 16.57
N ASN A 292 -3.69 4.90 16.44
CA ASN A 292 -2.78 6.06 16.37
C ASN A 292 -1.99 6.17 17.68
N GLN A 293 -0.72 6.56 17.60
CA GLN A 293 0.23 6.55 18.71
C GLN A 293 0.57 7.94 19.28
N GLY A 294 0.06 8.99 18.65
CA GLY A 294 0.27 10.38 19.03
C GLY A 294 -0.20 11.33 17.95
N ASN A 295 0.10 12.61 18.09
CA ASN A 295 -0.18 13.63 17.10
C ASN A 295 0.97 14.63 17.02
N ILE A 296 1.37 15.05 15.81
CA ILE A 296 2.52 15.94 15.60
C ILE A 296 2.38 17.32 16.27
N TYR A 297 1.16 17.73 16.63
CA TYR A 297 0.92 18.98 17.34
C TYR A 297 1.16 18.87 18.85
N THR A 298 1.24 17.66 19.40
CA THR A 298 1.46 17.40 20.83
C THR A 298 2.72 16.59 21.10
N ASP A 299 3.17 15.81 20.13
CA ASP A 299 4.23 14.83 20.27
C ASP A 299 5.31 15.02 19.21
N ASP A 300 6.55 14.62 19.55
CA ASP A 300 7.61 14.47 18.57
C ASP A 300 7.50 13.10 17.86
N PHE A 301 7.59 13.08 16.54
CA PHE A 301 7.45 11.84 15.77
C PHE A 301 8.53 10.81 16.11
N TRP A 302 9.78 11.23 16.33
CA TRP A 302 10.86 10.30 16.62
C TRP A 302 10.73 9.70 18.02
N ASP A 303 10.30 10.49 19.02
CA ASP A 303 9.93 9.97 20.35
C ASP A 303 8.83 8.90 20.24
N VAL A 304 7.74 9.22 19.53
CA VAL A 304 6.62 8.30 19.34
C VAL A 304 7.06 7.02 18.62
N TRP A 305 7.83 7.15 17.52
CA TRP A 305 8.40 6.00 16.81
C TRP A 305 9.25 5.14 17.74
N THR A 306 10.10 5.75 18.56
CA THR A 306 11.03 5.00 19.42
C THR A 306 10.29 4.29 20.55
N ASN A 307 9.35 4.98 21.20
CA ASN A 307 8.87 4.60 22.52
C ASN A 307 7.42 4.07 22.56
N ARG A 308 6.59 4.31 21.53
CA ARG A 308 5.15 3.99 21.58
C ARG A 308 4.71 2.90 20.61
N TYR A 309 5.56 2.49 19.66
CA TYR A 309 5.18 1.56 18.59
C TYR A 309 5.11 0.08 19.00
N GLN A 310 5.13 -0.22 20.31
CA GLN A 310 5.18 -1.57 20.87
C GLN A 310 4.02 -2.45 20.39
N VAL A 311 2.80 -1.91 20.25
CA VAL A 311 1.62 -2.66 19.76
C VAL A 311 1.81 -3.23 18.34
N PHE A 312 2.67 -2.61 17.52
CA PHE A 312 2.98 -3.06 16.16
C PHE A 312 4.20 -4.00 16.11
N ARG A 313 5.12 -3.83 17.06
CA ARG A 313 6.42 -4.52 17.12
C ARG A 313 6.32 -5.85 17.86
N ASP A 314 5.61 -5.89 18.98
CA ASP A 314 5.19 -7.13 19.63
C ASP A 314 3.73 -7.42 19.29
N ARG A 315 3.54 -8.47 18.48
CA ARG A 315 2.24 -8.93 18.00
C ARG A 315 1.73 -10.14 18.75
N SER A 316 2.33 -10.50 19.88
CA SER A 316 1.90 -11.61 20.74
C SER A 316 0.41 -11.52 21.09
N TRP A 317 -0.10 -10.31 21.32
CA TRP A 317 -1.51 -10.02 21.60
C TRP A 317 -2.47 -10.41 20.47
N MET A 318 -2.00 -10.52 19.22
CA MET A 318 -2.81 -10.97 18.08
C MET A 318 -3.02 -12.48 18.04
N LYS A 319 -2.35 -13.25 18.91
CA LYS A 319 -2.45 -14.70 19.02
C LYS A 319 -3.69 -15.11 19.81
N LYS A 320 -4.86 -14.76 19.28
CA LYS A 320 -6.19 -15.04 19.83
C LYS A 320 -7.13 -15.50 18.72
N ASP A 321 -8.33 -15.96 19.08
CA ASP A 321 -9.35 -16.43 18.14
C ASP A 321 -8.76 -17.52 17.22
N GLU A 322 -8.98 -17.46 15.90
CA GLU A 322 -8.42 -18.40 14.92
C GLU A 322 -6.87 -18.44 14.90
N CYS A 323 -6.20 -17.41 15.43
CA CYS A 323 -4.73 -17.37 15.53
C CYS A 323 -4.18 -18.10 16.78
N GLY A 324 -5.01 -18.41 17.77
CA GLY A 324 -4.60 -18.95 19.08
C GLY A 324 -3.76 -20.23 18.97
N ASP A 325 -4.25 -21.20 18.20
CA ASP A 325 -3.61 -22.50 17.98
C ASP A 325 -2.98 -22.64 16.58
N CYS A 326 -2.93 -21.54 15.82
CA CYS A 326 -2.44 -21.56 14.44
C CYS A 326 -0.93 -21.83 14.38
N LYS A 327 -0.55 -22.98 13.79
CA LYS A 327 0.87 -23.36 13.61
C LYS A 327 1.65 -22.38 12.73
N MET A 328 0.96 -21.64 11.85
CA MET A 328 1.58 -20.64 10.97
C MET A 328 1.78 -19.27 11.63
N PHE A 329 1.24 -19.05 12.83
CA PHE A 329 1.36 -17.76 13.53
C PHE A 329 2.82 -17.31 13.70
N ARG A 330 3.74 -18.25 13.95
CA ARG A 330 5.19 -17.96 14.06
C ARG A 330 5.81 -17.32 12.80
N TYR A 331 5.17 -17.48 11.64
CA TYR A 331 5.60 -16.86 10.37
C TYR A 331 4.76 -15.65 10.02
N CYS A 332 3.45 -15.74 10.23
CA CYS A 332 2.43 -14.78 9.84
C CYS A 332 2.33 -13.58 10.79
N GLU A 333 2.51 -13.78 12.09
CA GLU A 333 2.36 -12.78 13.16
C GLU A 333 1.02 -12.02 13.10
N GLY A 334 -0.07 -12.75 12.83
CA GLY A 334 -1.42 -12.19 12.86
C GLY A 334 -1.84 -11.40 11.63
N ASN A 335 -1.20 -11.62 10.47
CA ASN A 335 -1.57 -11.05 9.17
C ASN A 335 -1.32 -9.52 9.07
N GLY A 336 -1.86 -8.88 8.03
CA GLY A 336 -1.74 -7.43 7.84
C GLY A 336 -2.39 -6.69 9.00
N PHE A 337 -1.71 -5.70 9.58
CA PHE A 337 -2.27 -4.98 10.73
C PHE A 337 -3.57 -4.24 10.36
N HIS A 338 -3.69 -3.76 9.11
CA HIS A 338 -4.91 -3.14 8.58
C HIS A 338 -6.13 -4.09 8.55
N LEU A 339 -5.93 -5.40 8.74
CA LEU A 339 -7.01 -6.38 8.87
C LEU A 339 -7.48 -6.57 10.32
N ARG A 340 -6.98 -5.76 11.26
CA ARG A 340 -7.46 -5.74 12.64
C ARG A 340 -8.56 -4.72 12.78
N ASP A 341 -9.68 -5.16 13.35
CA ASP A 341 -10.75 -4.25 13.73
C ASP A 341 -10.40 -3.45 15.00
N GLU A 342 -11.35 -2.63 15.45
CA GLU A 342 -11.22 -1.76 16.63
C GLU A 342 -11.02 -2.56 17.92
N ASN A 343 -11.47 -3.82 17.95
CA ASN A 343 -11.33 -4.76 19.07
C ASN A 343 -10.13 -5.71 18.89
N GLY A 344 -9.35 -5.52 17.82
CA GLY A 344 -8.21 -6.35 17.47
C GLY A 344 -8.56 -7.73 16.92
N LYS A 345 -9.82 -7.98 16.55
CA LYS A 345 -10.25 -9.18 15.85
C LYS A 345 -9.73 -9.14 14.41
N LEU A 346 -9.31 -10.30 13.90
CA LEU A 346 -8.91 -10.44 12.50
C LEU A 346 -10.17 -10.46 11.61
N LEU A 347 -10.22 -9.59 10.60
CA LEU A 347 -11.34 -9.54 9.66
C LEU A 347 -11.43 -10.82 8.82
N PHE A 348 -10.29 -11.31 8.31
CA PHE A 348 -10.18 -12.61 7.66
C PHE A 348 -8.71 -13.09 7.58
N CYS A 349 -8.52 -14.39 7.47
CA CYS A 349 -7.20 -15.01 7.34
C CYS A 349 -6.88 -15.38 5.87
N HIS A 350 -5.99 -14.61 5.24
CA HIS A 350 -5.43 -14.91 3.91
C HIS A 350 -4.93 -16.35 3.73
N TYR A 351 -4.38 -16.97 4.78
CA TYR A 351 -3.92 -18.36 4.71
C TYR A 351 -5.08 -19.37 4.73
N HIS A 352 -6.11 -19.16 5.55
CA HIS A 352 -7.29 -20.04 5.60
C HIS A 352 -8.04 -20.04 4.26
N ARG A 353 -8.16 -18.87 3.62
CA ARG A 353 -8.72 -18.71 2.27
C ARG A 353 -8.03 -19.52 1.15
N LEU A 354 -6.84 -20.07 1.41
CA LEU A 354 -6.05 -20.86 0.45
C LEU A 354 -6.01 -22.35 0.76
N ILE A 355 -6.46 -22.76 1.95
CA ILE A 355 -6.39 -24.15 2.42
C ILE A 355 -7.77 -24.77 2.62
N ASP A 356 -8.79 -23.94 2.83
CA ASP A 356 -10.21 -24.31 2.83
C ASP A 356 -10.73 -24.40 1.38
#